data_AF-A0A2M7QP81-F1
#
_entry.id   AF-A0A2M7QP81-F1
#
_cell.length_a   1.000
_cell.length_b   1.000
_cell.length_c   1.000
_cell.angle_alpha   90.00
_cell.angle_beta   90.00
_cell.angle_gamma   90.00
#
_symmetry.space_group_name_H-M   'P 1'
#
loop_
_entity.id
_entity.type
_entity.pdbx_description
1 polymer ?
#
loop_
_entity_poly.entity_id
_entity_poly.type
_entity_poly.pdbx_seq_one_letter_code
_entity_poly.pdbx_strand_id
1 'polypeptide(L)'
;ALMAARFPGARVTGWEAHAAIAGLPDAADAHVIAAAVAGGADGIVTFNTRDFPLRIMAAHGLARLHPDEFLRLEYAPGGPIDAALDRLATPDLRRWLKHSGLPRLAKARAAARG
;
A
#
# COMPACT_ATOMS: atom_id res chain seq x y z
N ALA A 1 -12.17 2.06 -16.33
CA ALA A 1 -11.71 1.43 -17.58
C ALA A 1 -10.19 1.45 -17.73
N LEU A 2 -9.50 2.60 -17.57
CA LEU A 2 -8.03 2.69 -17.73
C LEU A 2 -7.21 1.78 -16.77
N MET A 3 -7.60 1.70 -15.49
CA MET A 3 -6.92 0.88 -14.47
C MET A 3 -6.85 -0.60 -14.85
N ALA A 4 -7.98 -1.20 -15.23
CA ALA A 4 -8.05 -2.61 -15.64
C ALA A 4 -7.28 -2.88 -16.94
N ALA A 5 -7.27 -1.92 -17.88
CA ALA A 5 -6.50 -2.06 -19.11
C ALA A 5 -4.98 -1.99 -18.88
N ARG A 6 -4.54 -1.14 -17.94
CA ARG A 6 -3.10 -0.96 -17.64
C ARG A 6 -2.56 -2.03 -16.71
N PHE A 7 -3.41 -2.58 -15.84
CA PHE A 7 -3.06 -3.59 -14.85
C PHE A 7 -4.09 -4.73 -14.87
N PRO A 8 -4.08 -5.57 -15.92
CA PRO A 8 -5.06 -6.65 -16.06
C PRO A 8 -5.01 -7.65 -14.89
N GLY A 9 -3.84 -7.85 -14.28
CA GLY A 9 -3.67 -8.68 -13.09
C GLY A 9 -4.14 -8.05 -11.77
N ALA A 10 -4.55 -6.78 -11.76
CA ALA A 10 -5.04 -6.12 -10.55
C ALA A 10 -6.48 -6.49 -10.19
N ARG A 11 -7.22 -7.16 -11.09
CA ARG A 11 -8.56 -7.66 -10.81
C ARG A 11 -8.48 -9.06 -10.24
N VAL A 12 -8.97 -9.23 -9.02
CA VAL A 12 -9.14 -10.53 -8.37
C VAL A 12 -10.61 -10.95 -8.47
N THR A 13 -10.85 -12.21 -8.79
CA THR A 13 -12.18 -12.85 -8.87
C THR A 13 -12.22 -14.08 -7.97
N GLY A 14 -13.41 -14.51 -7.52
CA GLY A 14 -13.55 -15.70 -6.68
C GLY A 14 -13.11 -15.48 -5.23
N TRP A 15 -12.96 -14.22 -4.82
CA TRP A 15 -12.60 -13.85 -3.45
C TRP A 15 -13.76 -14.09 -2.47
N GLU A 16 -14.99 -14.21 -2.97
CA GLU A 16 -16.20 -14.38 -2.18
C GLU A 16 -16.12 -15.61 -1.26
N ALA A 17 -15.42 -16.68 -1.69
CA ALA A 17 -15.17 -17.87 -0.87
C ALA A 17 -14.33 -17.60 0.39
N HIS A 18 -13.60 -16.48 0.42
CA HIS A 18 -12.74 -16.05 1.53
C HIS A 18 -13.34 -14.90 2.35
N ALA A 19 -14.57 -14.46 2.04
CA ALA A 19 -15.17 -13.26 2.64
C ALA A 19 -15.68 -13.45 4.08
N ALA A 20 -15.76 -14.69 4.58
CA ALA A 20 -16.20 -15.00 5.93
C ALA A 20 -15.11 -14.71 6.98
N ILE A 21 -14.84 -13.43 7.22
CA ILE A 21 -13.80 -12.96 8.15
C ILE A 21 -14.45 -12.34 9.38
N ALA A 22 -14.24 -12.97 10.54
CA ALA A 22 -14.80 -12.51 11.81
C ALA A 22 -13.87 -11.56 12.56
N GLY A 23 -14.46 -10.71 13.40
CA GLY A 23 -13.72 -9.87 14.35
C GLY A 23 -13.06 -8.62 13.76
N LEU A 24 -13.34 -8.30 12.50
CA LEU A 24 -12.96 -7.01 11.90
C LEU A 24 -13.71 -5.85 12.58
N PRO A 25 -13.06 -4.69 12.76
CA PRO A 25 -13.74 -3.48 13.22
C PRO A 25 -14.85 -3.03 12.26
N ASP A 26 -14.61 -3.13 10.95
CA ASP A 26 -15.60 -2.91 9.91
C ASP A 26 -15.79 -4.21 9.10
N ALA A 27 -17.00 -4.77 9.14
CA ALA A 27 -17.33 -5.96 8.38
C ALA A 27 -17.30 -5.72 6.86
N ALA A 28 -17.48 -4.48 6.42
CA ALA A 28 -17.42 -4.13 5.00
C ALA A 28 -16.00 -4.31 4.42
N ASP A 29 -14.95 -4.25 5.24
CA ASP A 29 -13.56 -4.41 4.79
C ASP A 29 -13.12 -5.86 4.54
N ALA A 30 -13.96 -6.85 4.89
CA ALA A 30 -13.66 -8.27 4.70
C ALA A 30 -13.32 -8.61 3.25
N HIS A 31 -13.97 -7.96 2.28
CA HIS A 31 -13.71 -8.20 0.85
C HIS A 31 -12.27 -7.84 0.44
N VAL A 32 -11.65 -6.85 1.07
CA VAL A 32 -10.27 -6.44 0.75
C VAL A 32 -9.28 -7.53 1.18
N ILE A 33 -9.46 -8.09 2.38
CA ILE A 33 -8.65 -9.21 2.87
C ILE A 33 -8.89 -10.45 2.02
N ALA A 34 -10.16 -10.76 1.73
CA ALA A 34 -10.53 -11.89 0.89
C ALA A 34 -9.91 -11.80 -0.51
N ALA A 35 -9.92 -10.61 -1.13
CA ALA A 35 -9.29 -10.36 -2.41
C ALA A 35 -7.76 -10.48 -2.33
N ALA A 36 -7.13 -10.01 -1.26
CA ALA A 36 -5.68 -10.18 -1.05
C ALA A 36 -5.30 -11.66 -0.94
N VAL A 37 -6.07 -12.46 -0.20
CA VAL A 37 -5.86 -13.92 -0.08
C VAL A 37 -6.06 -14.62 -1.42
N ALA A 38 -7.19 -14.38 -2.08
CA ALA A 38 -7.49 -15.02 -3.38
C ALA A 38 -6.49 -14.61 -4.47
N GLY A 39 -5.97 -13.38 -4.41
CA GLY A 39 -4.94 -12.87 -5.30
C GLY A 39 -3.51 -13.31 -4.94
N GLY A 40 -3.32 -14.04 -3.83
CA GLY A 40 -2.00 -14.48 -3.37
C GLY A 40 -1.06 -13.33 -3.00
N ALA A 41 -1.60 -12.23 -2.48
CA ALA A 41 -0.80 -11.08 -2.07
C ALA A 41 -0.03 -11.36 -0.77
N ASP A 42 1.16 -10.80 -0.61
CA ASP A 42 1.93 -10.89 0.64
C ASP A 42 1.41 -9.92 1.73
N GLY A 43 0.62 -8.92 1.35
CA GLY A 43 0.07 -7.96 2.30
C GLY A 43 -0.76 -6.84 1.68
N ILE A 44 -1.36 -6.04 2.57
CA ILE A 44 -2.18 -4.88 2.23
C ILE A 44 -1.40 -3.61 2.61
N VAL A 45 -1.22 -2.72 1.63
CA VAL A 45 -0.66 -1.38 1.84
C VAL A 45 -1.80 -0.38 2.01
N THR A 46 -1.96 0.21 3.20
CA THR A 46 -3.11 1.09 3.50
C THR A 46 -2.79 2.17 4.55
N PHE A 47 -3.34 3.37 4.35
CA PHE A 47 -3.37 4.40 5.39
C PHE A 47 -4.36 4.07 6.52
N ASN A 48 -5.40 3.30 6.20
CA ASN A 48 -6.42 2.92 7.17
C ASN A 48 -5.96 1.71 7.98
N THR A 49 -5.06 1.93 8.93
CA THR A 49 -4.47 0.81 9.68
C THR A 49 -5.38 0.23 10.75
N ARG A 50 -6.39 1.00 11.16
CA ARG A 50 -7.30 0.63 12.25
C ARG A 50 -8.21 -0.52 11.85
N ASP A 51 -8.71 -0.48 10.61
CA ASP A 51 -9.73 -1.42 10.15
C ASP A 51 -9.10 -2.74 9.65
N PHE A 52 -7.75 -2.80 9.58
CA PHE A 52 -6.96 -3.99 9.30
C PHE A 52 -6.03 -4.38 10.49
N PRO A 53 -6.56 -4.86 11.63
CA PRO A 53 -5.74 -5.23 12.78
C PRO A 53 -4.69 -6.31 12.46
N LEU A 54 -3.45 -6.13 12.93
CA LEU A 54 -2.34 -7.04 12.65
C LEU A 54 -2.65 -8.52 12.99
N ARG A 55 -3.37 -8.77 14.09
CA ARG A 55 -3.76 -10.14 14.49
C ARG A 55 -4.64 -10.84 13.45
N ILE A 56 -5.54 -10.10 12.81
CA ILE A 56 -6.47 -10.64 11.80
C ILE A 56 -5.69 -10.87 10.52
N MET A 57 -4.90 -9.88 10.11
CA MET A 57 -4.02 -9.97 8.94
C MET A 57 -3.09 -11.18 9.01
N ALA A 58 -2.43 -11.38 10.15
CA ALA A 58 -1.52 -12.50 10.38
C ALA A 58 -2.22 -13.87 10.31
N ALA A 59 -3.48 -13.97 10.77
CA ALA A 59 -4.26 -15.20 10.67
C ALA A 59 -4.54 -15.63 9.21
N HIS A 60 -4.45 -14.68 8.28
CA HIS A 60 -4.59 -14.92 6.83
C HIS A 60 -3.24 -14.91 6.10
N GLY A 61 -2.12 -14.90 6.82
CA GLY A 61 -0.77 -14.88 6.22
C GLY A 61 -0.41 -13.54 5.56
N LEU A 62 -1.14 -12.46 5.85
CA LEU A 62 -0.94 -11.16 5.22
C LEU A 62 -0.19 -10.20 6.14
N ALA A 63 0.72 -9.42 5.57
CA ALA A 63 1.23 -8.22 6.22
C ALA A 63 0.24 -7.05 6.10
N ARG A 64 0.30 -6.12 7.05
CA ARG A 64 -0.26 -4.76 6.87
C ARG A 64 0.87 -3.75 6.87
N LEU A 65 0.99 -2.99 5.79
CA LEU A 65 2.02 -1.97 5.63
C LEU A 65 1.39 -0.58 5.51
N HIS A 66 2.00 0.40 6.17
CA HIS A 66 1.66 1.80 5.92
C HIS A 66 2.34 2.26 4.62
N PRO A 67 1.69 3.06 3.74
CA PRO A 67 2.26 3.50 2.47
C PRO A 67 3.64 4.16 2.60
N ASP A 68 3.84 5.03 3.59
CA ASP A 68 5.15 5.64 3.87
C ASP A 68 6.25 4.61 4.20
N GLU A 69 5.90 3.55 4.93
CA GLU A 69 6.85 2.51 5.28
C GLU A 69 7.19 1.62 4.08
N PHE A 70 6.16 1.20 3.33
CA PHE A 70 6.32 0.45 2.10
C PHE A 70 7.19 1.21 1.09
N LEU A 71 6.83 2.45 0.76
CA LEU A 71 7.59 3.26 -0.20
C LEU A 71 9.01 3.56 0.27
N ARG A 72 9.24 3.69 1.59
CA ARG A 72 10.60 3.83 2.13
C ARG A 72 11.42 2.55 1.96
N LEU A 73 10.84 1.37 2.19
CA LEU A 73 11.52 0.09 2.00
C LEU A 73 11.88 -0.14 0.53
N GLU A 74 10.98 0.21 -0.38
CA GLU A 74 11.16 0.07 -1.83
C GLU A 74 11.96 1.22 -2.47
N TYR A 75 12.32 2.25 -1.69
CA TYR A 75 13.01 3.42 -2.24
C TYR A 75 14.46 3.09 -2.57
N ALA A 76 14.82 3.28 -3.84
CA ALA A 76 16.19 3.28 -4.32
C ALA A 76 16.46 4.56 -5.12
N PRO A 77 17.64 5.20 -4.98
CA PRO A 77 18.01 6.37 -5.79
C PRO A 77 18.03 5.99 -7.27
N GLY A 78 17.41 6.82 -8.13
CA GLY A 78 17.24 6.52 -9.56
C GLY A 78 16.24 5.38 -9.86
N GLY A 79 15.65 4.76 -8.84
CA GLY A 79 14.63 3.72 -8.99
C GLY A 79 13.27 4.26 -9.41
N PRO A 80 12.27 3.37 -9.59
CA PRO A 80 10.95 3.76 -10.08
C PRO A 80 10.25 4.82 -9.22
N ILE A 81 10.37 4.72 -7.89
CA ILE A 81 9.79 5.70 -6.96
C ILE A 81 10.48 7.06 -7.11
N ASP A 82 11.81 7.09 -7.16
CA ASP A 82 12.57 8.33 -7.31
C ASP A 82 12.25 9.03 -8.64
N ALA A 83 12.18 8.26 -9.74
CA ALA A 83 11.78 8.76 -11.05
C ALA A 83 10.32 9.24 -11.09
N ALA A 84 9.40 8.57 -10.38
CA ALA A 84 8.02 9.03 -10.27
C ALA A 84 7.93 10.37 -9.51
N LEU A 85 8.69 10.51 -8.42
CA LEU A 85 8.77 11.74 -7.65
C LEU A 85 9.36 12.90 -8.45
N ASP A 86 10.39 12.65 -9.28
CA ASP A 86 10.94 13.67 -10.19
C ASP A 86 9.90 14.17 -11.21
N ARG A 87 8.99 13.29 -11.67
CA ARG A 87 7.92 13.65 -12.63
C ARG A 87 6.78 14.46 -12.02
N LEU A 88 6.54 14.36 -10.71
CA LEU A 88 5.48 15.13 -10.04
C LEU A 88 5.73 16.64 -10.08
N ALA A 89 6.97 17.08 -10.38
CA ALA A 89 7.36 18.48 -10.57
C ALA A 89 6.82 19.42 -9.46
N THR A 90 6.70 18.91 -8.23
CA THR A 90 6.03 19.61 -7.13
C THR A 90 7.00 20.57 -6.43
N PRO A 91 6.67 21.87 -6.32
CA PRO A 91 7.46 22.82 -5.53
C PRO A 91 7.56 22.36 -4.07
N ASP A 92 8.77 22.41 -3.50
CA ASP A 92 9.07 21.90 -2.14
C ASP A 92 8.52 20.47 -1.90
N LEU A 93 8.88 19.55 -2.81
CA LEU A 93 8.48 18.14 -2.78
C LEU A 93 8.71 17.48 -1.41
N ARG A 94 9.77 17.86 -0.68
CA ARG A 94 10.03 17.32 0.67
C ARG A 94 8.92 17.69 1.65
N ARG A 95 8.48 18.95 1.63
CA ARG A 95 7.35 19.40 2.46
C ARG A 95 6.05 18.74 2.00
N TRP A 96 5.82 18.64 0.70
CA TRP A 96 4.63 18.00 0.16
C TRP A 96 4.50 16.55 0.64
N LEU A 97 5.56 15.74 0.49
CA LEU A 97 5.57 14.35 0.95
C LEU A 97 5.21 14.21 2.43
N LYS A 98 5.73 15.09 3.30
CA LYS A 98 5.39 15.06 4.74
C LYS A 98 3.89 15.30 4.98
N HIS A 99 3.30 16.27 4.30
CA HIS A 99 1.87 16.59 4.44
C HIS A 99 0.96 15.52 3.81
N SER A 100 1.46 14.80 2.81
CA SER A 100 0.80 13.63 2.22
C SER A 100 0.94 12.35 3.05
N GLY A 101 1.45 12.44 4.28
CA GLY A 101 1.63 11.28 5.15
C GLY A 101 2.81 10.39 4.76
N LEU A 102 3.80 10.90 4.01
CA LEU A 102 5.00 10.20 3.55
C LEU A 102 6.32 10.78 4.12
N PRO A 103 6.43 11.06 5.44
CA PRO A 103 7.62 11.69 6.01
C PRO A 103 8.88 10.83 5.98
N ARG A 104 8.78 9.49 6.04
CA ARG A 104 9.95 8.62 6.01
C ARG A 104 10.51 8.48 4.61
N LEU A 105 9.66 8.40 3.58
CA LEU A 105 10.10 8.49 2.19
C LEU A 105 10.82 9.82 1.92
N ALA A 106 10.25 10.94 2.42
CA ALA A 106 10.88 12.25 2.30
C ALA A 106 12.27 12.30 2.95
N LYS A 107 12.45 11.64 4.09
CA LYS A 107 13.76 11.52 4.76
C LYS A 107 14.73 10.64 3.97
N ALA A 108 14.30 9.47 3.51
CA ALA A 108 15.13 8.53 2.76
C ALA A 108 15.67 9.16 1.46
N ARG A 109 14.81 9.81 0.69
CA ARG A 109 15.21 10.50 -0.55
C ARG A 109 16.17 11.67 -0.30
N ALA A 110 15.95 12.45 0.75
CA ALA A 110 16.85 13.55 1.10
C ALA A 110 18.24 13.03 1.51
N ALA A 111 18.31 11.93 2.27
CA ALA A 111 19.57 11.31 2.68
C ALA A 111 20.35 10.71 1.50
N ALA A 112 19.68 10.26 0.44
CA ALA A 112 20.32 9.69 -0.73
C ALA A 112 20.86 10.73 -1.74
N ARG A 113 20.43 11.99 -1.64
CA ARG A 113 20.77 13.07 -2.59
C ARG A 113 21.61 14.19 -1.99
N GLY A 114 21.89 14.14 -0.69
CA GLY A 114 22.80 15.05 0.01
C GLY A 114 24.14 14.37 0.23
#